data_AF-A0A7S2PMP5-F1
#
_entry.id   AF-A0A7S2PMP5-F1
#
_cell.length_a   1.000
_cell.length_b   1.000
_cell.length_c   1.000
_cell.angle_alpha   90.00
_cell.angle_beta   90.00
_cell.angle_gamma   90.00
#
_symmetry.space_group_name_H-M   'P 1'
#
loop_
_entity.id
_entity.type
_entity.pdbx_description
1 polymer ?
#
loop_
_entity_poly.entity_id
_entity_poly.type
_entity_poly.pdbx_seq_one_letter_code
_entity_poly.pdbx_strand_id
1 'polypeptide(L)'
;AKVQLFRSLKDGVTSVQKAAADALGSIRDKEGKHLAASAWDVSGAVGSRKEAGAEGARRRKAAAKMSALKKCLGPAQEMVDWLVCPLSGEFLREPRVDEHGRVFERDWIVRVPNVLVTFDDFQTKALAEALANACPETKLKEPAGQVPLEIPKVSATIKDAPSPPNPPVEISDEPLRSLLSESFANRRNVEELVEAVQEALRESVTYETFQEPVTSLVSGRAYNQATVTELAERSGQRGSRRPAGAMVDQDFIIDPVTRSKFDPNAEAPPNRALRGVLWALGKSLKSRRH
;
A
#
# COMPACT_ATOMS: atom_id res chain seq x y z
N ALA A 1 24.02 36.37 -27.20
CA ALA A 1 23.29 36.29 -25.90
C ALA A 1 23.31 34.90 -25.25
N LYS A 2 22.74 33.83 -25.87
CA LYS A 2 22.66 32.48 -25.24
C LYS A 2 24.01 31.81 -24.91
N VAL A 3 25.05 32.02 -25.72
CA VAL A 3 26.38 31.42 -25.49
C VAL A 3 27.13 32.09 -24.32
N GLN A 4 26.81 33.35 -24.01
CA GLN A 4 27.44 34.11 -22.94
C GLN A 4 26.90 33.69 -21.57
N LEU A 5 25.59 33.40 -21.48
CA LEU A 5 24.92 32.88 -20.28
C LEU A 5 25.44 31.49 -19.86
N PHE A 6 25.74 30.61 -20.83
CA PHE A 6 26.30 29.28 -20.54
C PHE A 6 27.76 29.33 -20.07
N ARG A 7 28.57 30.30 -20.53
CA ARG A 7 29.92 30.51 -19.99
C ARG A 7 29.86 31.07 -18.57
N SER A 8 29.05 32.10 -18.32
CA SER A 8 28.92 32.68 -16.98
C SER A 8 28.36 31.71 -15.93
N LEU A 9 27.48 30.77 -16.31
CA LEU A 9 27.03 29.68 -15.41
C LEU A 9 28.14 28.66 -15.12
N LYS A 10 28.96 28.34 -16.13
CA LYS A 10 30.08 27.40 -15.97
C LYS A 10 31.19 27.99 -15.11
N ASP A 11 31.47 29.27 -15.28
CA ASP A 11 32.48 30.02 -14.50
C ASP A 11 32.01 30.26 -13.05
N GLY A 12 30.70 30.38 -12.83
CA GLY A 12 30.11 30.41 -11.48
C GLY A 12 30.22 29.07 -10.74
N VAL A 13 30.04 27.95 -11.44
CA VAL A 13 30.16 26.60 -10.85
C VAL A 13 31.61 26.26 -10.51
N THR A 14 32.58 26.66 -11.34
CA THR A 14 34.01 26.47 -11.04
C THR A 14 34.49 27.40 -9.91
N SER A 15 33.94 28.61 -9.82
CA SER A 15 34.19 29.54 -8.70
C SER A 15 33.68 28.97 -7.35
N VAL A 16 32.46 28.42 -7.32
CA VAL A 16 31.90 27.80 -6.11
C VAL A 16 32.64 26.51 -5.73
N GLN A 17 33.08 25.72 -6.72
CA GLN A 17 33.90 24.53 -6.47
C GLN A 17 35.30 24.89 -5.96
N LYS A 18 35.91 25.97 -6.46
CA LYS A 18 37.20 26.46 -5.98
C LYS A 18 37.09 27.04 -4.57
N ALA A 19 36.04 27.83 -4.28
CA ALA A 19 35.77 28.33 -2.94
C ALA A 19 35.48 27.20 -1.93
N ALA A 20 34.81 26.13 -2.35
CA ALA A 20 34.59 24.94 -1.51
C ALA A 20 35.87 24.11 -1.32
N ALA A 21 36.74 24.03 -2.33
CA ALA A 21 38.05 23.37 -2.21
C ALA A 21 39.01 24.17 -1.31
N ASP A 22 39.01 25.51 -1.41
CA ASP A 22 39.80 26.39 -0.55
C ASP A 22 39.26 26.38 0.90
N ALA A 23 37.94 26.30 1.09
CA ALA A 23 37.32 26.13 2.40
C ALA A 23 37.60 24.76 3.04
N LEU A 24 37.77 23.71 2.23
CA LEU A 24 38.16 22.36 2.69
C LEU A 24 39.68 22.21 2.88
N GLY A 25 40.49 23.01 2.18
CA GLY A 25 41.95 23.07 2.35
C GLY A 25 42.38 23.79 3.64
N SER A 26 41.56 24.74 4.13
CA SER A 26 41.87 25.56 5.31
C SER A 26 41.55 24.90 6.67
N ILE A 27 41.03 23.67 6.69
CA ILE A 27 40.77 22.90 7.93
C ILE A 27 41.99 22.05 8.34
N ARG A 28 43.16 22.28 7.72
CA ARG A 28 44.33 21.44 7.94
C ARG A 28 45.56 22.24 8.32
N ASP A 29 45.50 22.89 9.48
CA ASP A 29 46.67 23.27 10.27
C ASP A 29 46.21 23.49 11.71
N LYS A 30 46.25 22.45 12.57
CA LYS A 30 46.59 22.60 14.00
C LYS A 30 47.16 21.36 14.65
N GLU A 31 46.92 20.14 14.19
CA GLU A 31 47.52 18.97 14.85
C GLU A 31 48.00 17.92 13.84
N GLY A 32 49.30 17.97 13.55
CA GLY A 32 49.99 16.90 12.86
C GLY A 32 50.28 15.74 13.80
N LYS A 33 49.88 14.53 13.38
CA LYS A 33 50.62 13.25 13.43
C LYS A 33 49.65 12.06 13.49
N HIS A 34 49.37 11.44 12.35
CA HIS A 34 49.90 10.12 11.98
C HIS A 34 49.33 9.67 10.63
N LEU A 35 50.20 9.02 9.87
CA LEU A 35 50.03 8.61 8.48
C LEU A 35 49.09 7.42 8.31
N ALA A 36 48.45 7.40 7.14
CA ALA A 36 48.13 6.22 6.34
C ALA A 36 47.13 5.19 6.91
N ALA A 37 45.84 5.44 6.70
CA ALA A 37 44.86 4.38 6.49
C ALA A 37 43.95 4.74 5.30
N SER A 38 44.27 4.10 4.17
CA SER A 38 43.37 3.62 3.11
C SER A 38 42.22 4.52 2.64
N ALA A 39 42.45 5.04 1.43
CA ALA A 39 41.50 5.58 0.45
C ALA A 39 40.44 4.55 -0.01
N TRP A 40 39.68 3.97 0.91
CA TRP A 40 38.65 2.94 0.64
C TRP A 40 37.23 3.37 1.05
N ASP A 41 36.95 4.66 1.16
CA ASP A 41 35.61 5.12 1.59
C ASP A 41 35.03 6.30 0.78
N VAL A 42 35.44 6.44 -0.47
CA VAL A 42 34.80 7.39 -1.41
C VAL A 42 33.77 6.68 -2.29
N SER A 43 33.95 5.39 -2.58
CA SER A 43 32.95 4.60 -3.31
C SER A 43 31.68 4.34 -2.49
N GLY A 44 31.81 4.14 -1.16
CA GLY A 44 30.67 4.01 -0.25
C GLY A 44 29.84 5.29 -0.18
N ALA A 45 30.47 6.44 0.07
CA ALA A 45 29.78 7.73 0.15
C ALA A 45 29.14 8.19 -1.18
N VAL A 46 29.75 7.85 -2.34
CA VAL A 46 29.18 8.14 -3.66
C VAL A 46 28.02 7.19 -3.98
N GLY A 47 28.08 5.93 -3.55
CA GLY A 47 26.97 4.97 -3.58
C GLY A 47 25.79 5.46 -2.74
N SER A 48 26.02 5.81 -1.48
CA SER A 48 24.97 6.27 -0.56
C SER A 48 24.33 7.60 -0.99
N ARG A 49 25.07 8.53 -1.64
CA ARG A 49 24.48 9.76 -2.19
C ARG A 49 23.66 9.50 -3.46
N LYS A 50 24.08 8.58 -4.33
CA LYS A 50 23.30 8.17 -5.51
C LYS A 50 22.04 7.41 -5.11
N GLU A 51 22.12 6.54 -4.11
CA GLU A 51 20.99 5.79 -3.57
C GLU A 51 20.01 6.70 -2.81
N ALA A 52 20.50 7.61 -1.96
CA ALA A 52 19.65 8.62 -1.33
C ALA A 52 18.98 9.55 -2.35
N GLY A 53 19.69 9.89 -3.44
CA GLY A 53 19.11 10.65 -4.56
C GLY A 53 18.05 9.86 -5.34
N ALA A 54 18.28 8.56 -5.56
CA ALA A 54 17.33 7.68 -6.24
C ALA A 54 16.08 7.42 -5.40
N GLU A 55 16.24 7.19 -4.09
CA GLU A 55 15.15 7.03 -3.13
C GLU A 55 14.34 8.34 -2.99
N GLY A 56 15.02 9.48 -2.88
CA GLY A 56 14.36 10.79 -2.89
C GLY A 56 13.57 11.05 -4.17
N ALA A 57 14.09 10.64 -5.34
CA ALA A 57 13.39 10.74 -6.60
C ALA A 57 12.16 9.81 -6.68
N ARG A 58 12.25 8.60 -6.12
CA ARG A 58 11.11 7.67 -6.03
C ARG A 58 10.00 8.21 -5.16
N ARG A 59 10.32 8.65 -3.94
CA ARG A 59 9.33 9.24 -3.02
C ARG A 59 8.62 10.44 -3.63
N ARG A 60 9.34 11.31 -4.33
CA ARG A 60 8.73 12.45 -5.05
C ARG A 60 7.79 12.00 -6.17
N LYS A 61 8.15 10.96 -6.92
CA LYS A 61 7.29 10.38 -7.97
C LYS A 61 6.06 9.70 -7.37
N ALA A 62 6.24 8.93 -6.31
CA ALA A 62 5.15 8.28 -5.57
C ALA A 62 4.17 9.33 -5.03
N ALA A 63 4.67 10.39 -4.39
CA ALA A 63 3.86 11.50 -3.92
C ALA A 63 3.10 12.21 -5.06
N ALA A 64 3.74 12.41 -6.22
CA ALA A 64 3.08 12.97 -7.39
C ALA A 64 1.97 12.04 -7.94
N LYS A 65 2.22 10.72 -8.00
CA LYS A 65 1.20 9.72 -8.39
C LYS A 65 0.02 9.72 -7.41
N MET A 66 0.29 9.73 -6.11
CA MET A 66 -0.75 9.81 -5.07
C MET A 66 -1.55 11.10 -5.19
N SER A 67 -0.91 12.24 -5.41
CA SER A 67 -1.59 13.52 -5.60
C SER A 67 -2.48 13.50 -6.85
N ALA A 68 -2.02 12.88 -7.94
CA ALA A 68 -2.83 12.69 -9.14
C ALA A 68 -4.04 11.76 -8.90
N LEU A 69 -3.85 10.65 -8.17
CA LEU A 69 -4.95 9.74 -7.76
C LEU A 69 -5.98 10.47 -6.91
N LYS A 70 -5.54 11.18 -5.87
CA LYS A 70 -6.42 11.96 -4.99
C LYS A 70 -7.24 12.99 -5.78
N LYS A 71 -6.57 13.74 -6.66
CA LYS A 71 -7.25 14.70 -7.53
C LYS A 71 -8.25 14.03 -8.48
N CYS A 72 -7.90 12.86 -9.00
CA CYS A 72 -8.76 12.07 -9.88
C CYS A 72 -10.01 11.55 -9.15
N LEU A 73 -9.89 11.17 -7.88
CA LEU A 73 -11.00 10.64 -7.08
C LEU A 73 -11.85 11.71 -6.40
N GLY A 74 -11.39 12.97 -6.39
CA GLY A 74 -12.17 14.11 -5.89
C GLY A 74 -12.73 13.86 -4.49
N PRO A 75 -14.07 13.79 -4.31
CA PRO A 75 -14.69 13.53 -3.01
C PRO A 75 -14.25 12.21 -2.36
N ALA A 76 -13.84 11.23 -3.14
CA ALA A 76 -13.41 9.91 -2.66
C ALA A 76 -11.88 9.81 -2.40
N GLN A 77 -11.15 10.93 -2.45
CA GLN A 77 -9.68 10.95 -2.37
C GLN A 77 -9.06 10.29 -1.12
N GLU A 78 -9.78 10.26 0.00
CA GLU A 78 -9.27 9.68 1.26
C GLU A 78 -9.07 8.16 1.17
N MET A 79 -9.67 7.46 0.20
CA MET A 79 -9.42 6.02 0.01
C MET A 79 -7.97 5.74 -0.40
N VAL A 80 -7.31 6.68 -1.07
CA VAL A 80 -5.94 6.49 -1.57
C VAL A 80 -4.97 6.27 -0.42
N ASP A 81 -5.20 6.91 0.72
CA ASP A 81 -4.32 6.82 1.89
C ASP A 81 -4.29 5.41 2.50
N TRP A 82 -5.35 4.62 2.28
CA TRP A 82 -5.45 3.23 2.73
C TRP A 82 -4.86 2.24 1.73
N LEU A 83 -4.52 2.69 0.52
CA LEU A 83 -3.91 1.89 -0.56
C LEU A 83 -2.42 2.21 -0.74
N VAL A 84 -1.81 2.82 0.27
CA VAL A 84 -0.37 3.11 0.31
C VAL A 84 0.31 2.11 1.23
N CYS A 85 1.38 1.49 0.74
CA CYS A 85 2.18 0.61 1.57
C CYS A 85 2.89 1.42 2.66
N PRO A 86 2.77 1.03 3.95
CA PRO A 86 3.36 1.78 5.05
C PRO A 86 4.91 1.76 5.06
N LEU A 87 5.52 0.78 4.38
CA LEU A 87 6.98 0.65 4.30
C LEU A 87 7.59 1.49 3.18
N SER A 88 6.94 1.47 2.00
CA SER A 88 7.47 2.13 0.81
C SER A 88 6.96 3.56 0.64
N GLY A 89 5.79 3.88 1.21
CA GLY A 89 5.07 5.11 0.90
C GLY A 89 4.57 5.17 -0.56
N GLU A 90 4.60 4.04 -1.27
CA GLU A 90 4.09 3.91 -2.64
C GLU A 90 2.70 3.27 -2.65
N PHE A 91 1.98 3.49 -3.75
CA PHE A 91 0.69 2.85 -4.01
C PHE A 91 0.88 1.34 -4.20
N LEU A 92 -0.03 0.54 -3.61
CA LEU A 92 0.02 -0.92 -3.65
C LEU A 92 -0.19 -1.46 -5.07
N ARG A 93 0.60 -2.48 -5.44
CA ARG A 93 0.53 -3.18 -6.74
C ARG A 93 0.35 -4.67 -6.55
N GLU A 94 1.18 -5.25 -5.68
CA GLU A 94 1.05 -6.62 -5.23
C GLU A 94 0.83 -6.63 -3.71
N PRO A 95 -0.38 -6.23 -3.25
CA PRO A 95 -0.68 -6.17 -1.84
C PRO A 95 -0.64 -7.55 -1.20
N ARG A 96 -0.05 -7.58 -0.01
CA ARG A 96 0.09 -8.76 0.85
C ARG A 96 -0.44 -8.45 2.24
N VAL A 97 -1.28 -9.32 2.79
CA VAL A 97 -1.84 -9.20 4.14
C VAL A 97 -1.03 -10.05 5.12
N ASP A 98 -0.72 -9.50 6.29
CA ASP A 98 -0.14 -10.26 7.40
C ASP A 98 -1.21 -10.82 8.37
N GLU A 99 -0.78 -11.60 9.37
CA GLU A 99 -1.64 -12.18 10.41
C GLU A 99 -2.41 -11.13 11.24
N HIS A 100 -2.03 -9.86 11.19
CA HIS A 100 -2.71 -8.76 11.88
C HIS A 100 -3.64 -7.95 10.98
N GLY A 101 -3.75 -8.32 9.71
CA GLY A 101 -4.60 -7.65 8.74
C GLY A 101 -3.99 -6.41 8.11
N ARG A 102 -2.69 -6.17 8.31
CA ARG A 102 -1.96 -5.04 7.73
C ARG A 102 -1.56 -5.39 6.29
N VAL A 103 -1.67 -4.41 5.39
CA VAL A 103 -1.38 -4.60 3.97
C VAL A 103 -0.05 -3.96 3.58
N PHE A 104 0.77 -4.70 2.85
CA PHE A 104 2.11 -4.30 2.44
C PHE A 104 2.35 -4.60 0.95
N GLU A 105 3.35 -3.94 0.37
CA GLU A 105 3.81 -4.28 -0.97
C GLU A 105 4.73 -5.50 -0.92
N ARG A 106 4.51 -6.48 -1.80
CA ARG A 106 5.27 -7.74 -1.85
C ARG A 106 6.79 -7.53 -1.89
N ASP A 107 7.27 -6.62 -2.72
CA ASP A 107 8.71 -6.38 -2.90
C ASP A 107 9.41 -5.81 -1.66
N TRP A 108 8.63 -5.17 -0.78
CA TRP A 108 9.13 -4.56 0.45
C TRP A 108 9.10 -5.52 1.62
N ILE A 109 8.08 -6.37 1.71
CA ILE A 109 7.91 -7.27 2.86
C ILE A 109 8.92 -8.41 2.89
N VAL A 110 9.33 -8.92 1.73
CA VAL A 110 10.38 -9.96 1.59
C VAL A 110 11.70 -9.51 2.22
N ARG A 111 11.90 -8.20 2.39
CA ARG A 111 13.12 -7.63 2.93
C ARG A 111 13.03 -7.37 4.43
N VAL A 112 11.85 -7.27 5.04
CA VAL A 112 11.74 -6.97 6.47
C VAL A 112 11.98 -8.26 7.28
N PRO A 113 13.09 -8.37 8.03
CA PRO A 113 13.28 -9.51 8.92
C PRO A 113 12.16 -9.53 9.98
N ASN A 114 11.58 -10.70 10.23
CA ASN A 114 10.51 -10.98 11.19
C ASN A 114 9.06 -10.62 10.79
N VAL A 115 8.78 -10.24 9.55
CA VAL A 115 7.37 -10.25 9.07
C VAL A 115 7.06 -11.66 8.58
N LEU A 116 6.56 -12.49 9.48
CA LEU A 116 6.76 -13.94 9.40
C LEU A 116 5.85 -14.67 8.42
N VAL A 117 4.66 -14.17 8.08
CA VAL A 117 3.84 -14.79 7.03
C VAL A 117 2.94 -13.75 6.40
N THR A 118 2.98 -13.65 5.07
CA THR A 118 2.09 -12.77 4.32
C THR A 118 1.46 -13.48 3.14
N PHE A 119 0.22 -13.14 2.86
CA PHE A 119 -0.64 -13.83 1.91
C PHE A 119 -1.12 -12.84 0.84
N ASP A 120 -1.42 -13.33 -0.36
CA ASP A 120 -1.94 -12.48 -1.43
C ASP A 120 -3.24 -11.79 -0.97
N ASP A 121 -3.42 -10.52 -1.29
CA ASP A 121 -4.70 -9.81 -1.07
C ASP A 121 -5.35 -9.52 -2.41
N PHE A 122 -6.18 -10.47 -2.88
CA PHE A 122 -6.76 -10.40 -4.21
C PHE A 122 -7.71 -9.21 -4.38
N GLN A 123 -8.47 -8.88 -3.35
CA GLN A 123 -9.47 -7.80 -3.40
C GLN A 123 -8.80 -6.42 -3.35
N THR A 124 -7.84 -6.21 -2.44
CA THR A 124 -7.08 -4.94 -2.44
C THR A 124 -6.32 -4.76 -3.75
N LYS A 125 -5.79 -5.86 -4.33
CA LYS A 125 -5.14 -5.83 -5.64
C LYS A 125 -6.10 -5.41 -6.75
N ALA A 126 -7.25 -6.07 -6.84
CA ALA A 126 -8.27 -5.75 -7.85
C ALA A 126 -8.72 -4.28 -7.75
N LEU A 127 -8.91 -3.78 -6.53
CA LEU A 127 -9.25 -2.38 -6.29
C LEU A 127 -8.12 -1.43 -6.74
N ALA A 128 -6.87 -1.71 -6.34
CA ALA A 128 -5.72 -0.90 -6.72
C ALA A 128 -5.54 -0.84 -8.25
N GLU A 129 -5.72 -1.96 -8.94
CA GLU A 129 -5.67 -2.06 -10.41
C GLU A 129 -6.81 -1.27 -11.07
N ALA A 130 -8.04 -1.40 -10.57
CA ALA A 130 -9.20 -0.64 -11.06
C ALA A 130 -8.96 0.88 -10.97
N LEU A 131 -8.43 1.34 -9.83
CA LEU A 131 -8.12 2.76 -9.61
C LEU A 131 -6.95 3.26 -10.48
N ALA A 132 -5.90 2.45 -10.63
CA ALA A 132 -4.77 2.79 -11.49
C ALA A 132 -5.19 2.90 -12.96
N ASN A 133 -6.13 2.06 -13.40
CA ASN A 133 -6.71 2.12 -14.74
C ASN A 133 -7.64 3.32 -14.92
N ALA A 134 -8.42 3.69 -13.91
CA ALA A 134 -9.30 4.86 -13.93
C ALA A 134 -8.55 6.19 -14.05
N CYS A 135 -7.33 6.26 -13.52
CA CYS A 135 -6.55 7.48 -13.46
C CYS A 135 -5.24 7.34 -14.27
N PRO A 136 -5.26 7.46 -15.61
CA PRO A 136 -4.10 7.22 -16.47
C PRO A 136 -2.94 8.20 -16.24
N GLU A 137 -3.18 9.36 -15.61
CA GLU A 137 -2.14 10.29 -15.15
C GLU A 137 -1.18 9.66 -14.12
N THR A 138 -1.55 8.52 -13.54
CA THR A 138 -0.70 7.70 -12.67
C THR A 138 0.28 6.82 -13.43
N LYS A 139 0.06 6.60 -14.74
CA LYS A 139 0.97 5.93 -15.68
C LYS A 139 2.13 6.86 -16.08
N LEU A 140 2.74 7.52 -15.10
CA LEU A 140 4.09 8.07 -15.26
C LEU A 140 5.01 6.88 -15.51
N LYS A 141 5.43 6.69 -16.77
CA LYS A 141 6.42 5.69 -17.23
C LYS A 141 7.43 5.43 -16.13
N GLU A 142 7.38 4.23 -15.57
CA GLU A 142 8.36 3.83 -14.56
C GLU A 142 9.72 3.69 -15.23
N PRO A 143 10.78 4.34 -14.74
CA PRO A 143 12.06 3.70 -14.84
C PRO A 143 11.99 2.48 -13.93
N ALA A 144 12.45 1.33 -14.44
CA ALA A 144 12.83 0.17 -13.66
C ALA A 144 13.88 0.59 -12.62
N GLY A 145 13.45 1.20 -11.53
CA GLY A 145 14.31 1.55 -10.42
C GLY A 145 14.45 0.31 -9.56
N GLN A 146 15.62 -0.32 -9.59
CA GLN A 146 15.97 -1.41 -8.66
C GLN A 146 15.60 -1.02 -7.23
N VAL A 147 14.61 -1.69 -6.61
CA VAL A 147 14.24 -1.47 -5.20
C VAL A 147 15.53 -1.41 -4.36
N PRO A 148 15.78 -0.35 -3.58
CA PRO A 148 17.07 -0.11 -2.94
C PRO A 148 17.53 -1.35 -2.16
N LEU A 149 18.79 -1.77 -2.33
CA LEU A 149 19.35 -2.96 -1.68
C LEU A 149 19.35 -2.82 -0.15
N GLU A 150 19.47 -1.59 0.34
CA GLU A 150 19.27 -1.28 1.75
C GLU A 150 17.79 -1.00 2.01
N ILE A 151 17.17 -1.86 2.82
CA ILE A 151 15.97 -1.48 3.56
C ILE A 151 16.39 -0.21 4.31
N PRO A 152 15.62 0.90 4.25
CA PRO A 152 15.90 2.01 5.13
C PRO A 152 16.09 1.42 6.53
N LYS A 153 17.13 1.85 7.27
CA LYS A 153 17.26 1.55 8.70
C LYS A 153 16.05 2.17 9.39
N VAL A 154 14.91 1.50 9.25
CA VAL A 154 13.68 1.80 9.92
C VAL A 154 13.92 1.22 11.30
N SER A 155 14.61 1.99 12.13
CA SER A 155 14.52 1.88 13.58
C SER A 155 13.09 2.20 14.06
N ALA A 156 12.14 2.41 13.15
CA ALA A 156 10.74 2.50 13.50
C ALA A 156 10.27 1.09 13.83
N THR A 157 9.91 0.90 15.09
CA THR A 157 8.60 0.32 15.42
C THR A 157 7.70 0.51 14.20
N ILE A 158 7.30 -0.58 13.53
CA ILE A 158 6.26 -0.53 12.50
C ILE A 158 5.12 0.18 13.22
N LYS A 159 4.97 1.49 13.00
CA LYS A 159 3.93 2.25 13.68
C LYS A 159 2.68 1.57 13.20
N ASP A 160 1.91 1.00 14.13
CA ASP A 160 0.65 0.38 13.79
C ASP A 160 -0.08 1.36 12.88
N ALA A 161 -0.25 0.96 11.62
CA ALA A 161 -1.00 1.74 10.66
C ALA A 161 -2.33 2.05 11.37
N PRO A 162 -2.82 3.30 11.30
CA PRO A 162 -4.00 3.70 12.05
C PRO A 162 -5.10 2.68 11.81
N SER A 163 -5.57 2.05 12.88
CA SER A 163 -6.69 1.12 12.76
C SER A 163 -7.89 1.91 12.25
N PRO A 164 -8.60 1.43 11.22
CA PRO A 164 -9.83 2.08 10.80
C PRO A 164 -10.78 2.13 12.00
N PRO A 165 -11.51 3.24 12.22
CA PRO A 165 -12.34 3.39 13.39
C PRO A 165 -13.47 2.34 13.45
N ASN A 166 -13.91 2.02 14.67
CA ASN A 166 -15.16 1.33 14.96
C ASN A 166 -16.29 2.37 15.02
N PRO A 167 -17.53 2.12 14.56
CA PRO A 167 -18.14 0.85 14.13
C PRO A 167 -18.01 0.54 12.61
N PRO A 168 -18.45 -0.65 12.15
CA PRO A 168 -18.63 -0.97 10.72
C PRO A 168 -19.42 0.10 9.97
N VAL A 169 -19.12 0.21 8.67
CA VAL A 169 -19.71 1.24 7.81
C VAL A 169 -20.68 0.57 6.86
N GLU A 170 -21.97 0.82 7.07
CA GLU A 170 -23.01 0.44 6.11
C GLU A 170 -22.99 1.40 4.93
N ILE A 171 -22.67 0.85 3.75
CA ILE A 171 -22.69 1.56 2.47
C ILE A 171 -23.62 0.81 1.56
N SER A 172 -24.71 1.45 1.15
CA SER A 172 -25.55 0.91 0.09
C SER A 172 -24.95 1.18 -1.28
N ASP A 173 -25.24 0.28 -2.23
CA ASP A 173 -24.66 0.30 -3.57
C ASP A 173 -25.01 1.56 -4.37
N GLU A 174 -26.23 2.08 -4.21
CA GLU A 174 -26.71 3.22 -5.01
C GLU A 174 -26.00 4.54 -4.65
N PRO A 175 -25.90 4.95 -3.36
CA PRO A 175 -25.06 6.09 -2.98
C PRO A 175 -23.59 5.92 -3.38
N LEU A 176 -23.05 4.70 -3.26
CA LEU A 176 -21.68 4.40 -3.66
C LEU A 176 -21.50 4.62 -5.17
N ARG A 177 -22.40 4.11 -5.99
CA ARG A 177 -22.40 4.29 -7.44
C ARG A 177 -22.42 5.77 -7.82
N SER A 178 -23.27 6.56 -7.15
CA SER A 178 -23.37 8.01 -7.36
C SER A 178 -22.07 8.73 -7.01
N LEU A 179 -21.47 8.41 -5.86
CA LEU A 179 -20.18 8.98 -5.42
C LEU A 179 -19.05 8.67 -6.42
N LEU A 180 -18.96 7.42 -6.86
CA LEU A 180 -17.94 6.98 -7.82
C LEU A 180 -18.17 7.61 -9.20
N SER A 181 -19.42 7.67 -9.66
CA SER A 181 -19.78 8.32 -10.92
C SER A 181 -19.36 9.79 -10.94
N GLU A 182 -19.56 10.51 -9.83
CA GLU A 182 -19.11 11.89 -9.70
C GLU A 182 -17.59 12.00 -9.66
N SER A 183 -16.94 11.09 -8.93
CA SER A 183 -15.47 11.04 -8.85
C SER A 183 -14.85 10.84 -10.24
N PHE A 184 -15.50 10.06 -11.11
CA PHE A 184 -15.04 9.78 -12.46
C PHE A 184 -15.74 10.58 -13.56
N ALA A 185 -16.55 11.60 -13.23
CA ALA A 185 -17.46 12.26 -14.18
C ALA A 185 -16.77 12.81 -15.45
N ASN A 186 -15.49 13.15 -15.37
CA ASN A 186 -14.70 13.69 -16.48
C ASN A 186 -13.94 12.62 -17.30
N ARG A 187 -14.20 11.33 -17.05
CA ARG A 187 -13.49 10.23 -17.71
C ARG A 187 -14.32 9.61 -18.83
N ARG A 188 -13.63 9.01 -19.80
CA ARG A 188 -14.28 8.10 -20.77
C ARG A 188 -14.56 6.79 -20.05
N ASN A 189 -15.67 6.13 -20.39
CA ASN A 189 -16.10 4.86 -19.81
C ASN A 189 -16.39 4.92 -18.29
N VAL A 190 -17.03 6.00 -17.82
CA VAL A 190 -17.38 6.17 -16.39
C VAL A 190 -18.09 4.95 -15.82
N GLU A 191 -19.06 4.39 -16.54
CA GLU A 191 -19.82 3.22 -16.08
C GLU A 191 -18.93 1.98 -15.88
N GLU A 192 -18.06 1.67 -16.84
CA GLU A 192 -17.10 0.55 -16.75
C GLU A 192 -16.15 0.73 -15.56
N LEU A 193 -15.68 1.96 -15.30
CA LEU A 193 -14.81 2.26 -14.17
C LEU A 193 -15.52 2.14 -12.83
N VAL A 194 -16.76 2.64 -12.76
CA VAL A 194 -17.59 2.54 -11.56
C VAL A 194 -17.89 1.07 -11.27
N GLU A 195 -18.26 0.28 -12.27
CA GLU A 195 -18.51 -1.15 -12.13
C GLU A 195 -17.26 -1.90 -11.68
N ALA A 196 -16.08 -1.63 -12.27
CA ALA A 196 -14.84 -2.26 -11.87
C ALA A 196 -14.47 -1.98 -10.40
N VAL A 197 -14.65 -0.74 -9.94
CA VAL A 197 -14.40 -0.37 -8.53
C VAL A 197 -15.44 -0.97 -7.59
N GLN A 198 -16.72 -0.98 -7.98
CA GLN A 198 -17.78 -1.59 -7.17
C GLN A 198 -17.59 -3.10 -7.05
N GLU A 199 -17.24 -3.78 -8.14
CA GLU A 199 -16.98 -5.21 -8.14
C GLU A 199 -15.81 -5.57 -7.20
N ALA A 200 -14.76 -4.74 -7.17
CA ALA A 200 -13.65 -4.92 -6.23
C ALA A 200 -14.04 -4.68 -4.76
N LEU A 201 -15.13 -3.97 -4.50
CA LEU A 201 -15.66 -3.67 -3.16
C LEU A 201 -16.78 -4.63 -2.73
N ARG A 202 -17.11 -5.64 -3.55
CA ARG A 202 -18.12 -6.64 -3.25
C ARG A 202 -17.50 -7.97 -2.81
N GLU A 203 -18.22 -8.64 -1.93
CA GLU A 203 -17.89 -9.99 -1.52
C GLU A 203 -18.32 -11.00 -2.60
N SER A 204 -17.44 -11.97 -2.92
CA SER A 204 -17.70 -12.96 -3.98
C SER A 204 -18.81 -13.98 -3.66
N VAL A 205 -19.28 -14.03 -2.41
CA VAL A 205 -20.27 -15.01 -1.94
C VAL A 205 -21.66 -14.41 -1.90
N THR A 206 -21.80 -13.25 -1.26
CA THR A 206 -23.07 -12.54 -1.06
C THR A 206 -23.36 -11.56 -2.19
N TYR A 207 -22.34 -11.14 -2.94
CA TYR A 207 -22.39 -10.03 -3.92
C TYR A 207 -22.78 -8.69 -3.29
N GLU A 208 -22.74 -8.60 -1.96
CA GLU A 208 -22.97 -7.37 -1.22
C GLU A 208 -21.66 -6.61 -1.05
N THR A 209 -21.77 -5.28 -0.95
CA THR A 209 -20.63 -4.43 -0.58
C THR A 209 -20.10 -4.85 0.79
N PHE A 210 -18.76 -4.92 0.93
CA PHE A 210 -18.15 -5.27 2.20
C PHE A 210 -18.56 -4.30 3.32
N GLN A 211 -18.79 -4.85 4.53
CA GLN A 211 -19.02 -4.09 5.76
C GLN A 211 -17.86 -4.27 6.73
N GLU A 212 -17.50 -5.52 7.00
CA GLU A 212 -16.38 -5.92 7.85
C GLU A 212 -15.52 -6.93 7.08
N PRO A 213 -14.66 -6.45 6.16
CA PRO A 213 -13.87 -7.35 5.33
C PRO A 213 -12.80 -8.05 6.16
N VAL A 214 -12.70 -9.36 6.02
CA VAL A 214 -11.62 -10.22 6.52
C VAL A 214 -10.96 -10.95 5.37
N THR A 215 -9.65 -11.13 5.41
CA THR A 215 -8.92 -11.84 4.35
C THR A 215 -8.60 -13.26 4.79
N SER A 216 -9.03 -14.25 4.03
CA SER A 216 -8.58 -15.63 4.22
C SER A 216 -7.09 -15.70 3.92
N LEU A 217 -6.29 -16.12 4.90
CA LEU A 217 -4.86 -16.33 4.71
C LEU A 217 -4.59 -17.53 3.78
N VAL A 218 -5.52 -18.47 3.67
CA VAL A 218 -5.34 -19.63 2.79
C VAL A 218 -5.53 -19.29 1.32
N SER A 219 -6.58 -18.52 1.00
CA SER A 219 -6.92 -18.20 -0.40
C SER A 219 -6.58 -16.79 -0.83
N GLY A 220 -6.21 -15.91 0.10
CA GLY A 220 -6.00 -14.49 -0.15
C GLY A 220 -7.27 -13.70 -0.49
N ARG A 221 -8.44 -14.32 -0.34
CA ARG A 221 -9.73 -13.72 -0.69
C ARG A 221 -10.35 -13.01 0.52
N ALA A 222 -10.96 -11.87 0.27
CA ALA A 222 -11.75 -11.16 1.26
C ALA A 222 -13.21 -11.66 1.32
N TYR A 223 -13.73 -11.73 2.54
CA TYR A 223 -15.11 -12.09 2.91
C TYR A 223 -15.65 -11.09 3.94
N ASN A 224 -16.96 -11.02 4.12
CA ASN A 224 -17.52 -10.33 5.29
C ASN A 224 -17.36 -11.21 6.54
N GLN A 225 -17.07 -10.60 7.68
CA GLN A 225 -17.03 -11.29 8.98
C GLN A 225 -18.33 -12.06 9.26
N ALA A 226 -19.49 -11.50 8.91
CA ALA A 226 -20.78 -12.15 9.05
C ALA A 226 -20.87 -13.44 8.22
N THR A 227 -20.41 -13.40 6.96
CA THR A 227 -20.38 -14.57 6.07
C THR A 227 -19.48 -15.67 6.61
N VAL A 228 -18.28 -15.31 7.10
CA VAL A 228 -17.36 -16.26 7.73
C VAL A 228 -17.99 -16.91 8.97
N THR A 229 -18.68 -16.12 9.79
CA THR A 229 -19.37 -16.59 11.00
C THR A 229 -20.50 -17.56 10.64
N GLU A 230 -21.34 -17.21 9.67
CA GLU A 230 -22.43 -18.08 9.19
C GLU A 230 -21.91 -19.40 8.61
N LEU A 231 -20.81 -19.36 7.86
CA LEU A 231 -20.17 -20.56 7.31
C LEU A 231 -19.59 -21.46 8.42
N ALA A 232 -19.06 -20.86 9.49
CA ALA A 232 -18.57 -21.59 10.66
C ALA A 232 -19.72 -22.29 11.39
N GLU A 233 -20.81 -21.58 11.66
CA GLU A 233 -22.01 -22.13 12.32
C GLU A 233 -22.61 -23.29 11.52
N ARG A 234 -22.74 -23.13 10.19
CA ARG A 234 -23.24 -24.20 9.30
C ARG A 234 -22.34 -25.44 9.29
N SER A 235 -21.03 -25.25 9.41
CA SER A 235 -20.05 -26.33 9.45
C SER A 235 -20.12 -27.09 10.78
N GLY A 236 -20.25 -26.37 11.91
CA GLY A 236 -20.47 -26.93 13.24
C GLY A 236 -21.77 -27.74 13.36
N GLN A 237 -22.87 -27.25 12.78
CA GLN A 237 -24.16 -27.97 12.77
C GLN A 237 -24.10 -29.31 12.01
N ARG A 238 -23.28 -29.42 10.96
CA ARG A 238 -23.04 -30.72 10.27
C ARG A 238 -22.22 -31.69 11.12
N GLY A 239 -21.36 -31.19 12.01
CA GLY A 239 -20.55 -32.00 12.94
C GLY A 239 -21.36 -32.64 14.07
N SER A 240 -22.49 -32.05 14.46
CA SER A 240 -23.34 -32.47 15.60
C SER A 240 -24.07 -33.81 15.41
N ARG A 241 -23.96 -34.49 14.26
CA ARG A 241 -24.43 -35.87 14.06
C ARG A 241 -23.37 -36.95 14.31
N ARG A 242 -22.17 -36.58 14.81
CA ARG A 242 -21.13 -37.56 15.15
C ARG A 242 -21.37 -38.19 16.53
N PRO A 243 -21.09 -39.50 16.71
CA PRO A 243 -21.24 -40.18 17.99
C PRO A 243 -20.32 -39.58 19.06
N ALA A 244 -20.83 -39.52 20.30
CA ALA A 244 -20.12 -39.01 21.47
C ALA A 244 -18.82 -39.80 21.68
N GLY A 245 -17.67 -39.21 21.36
CA GLY A 245 -16.36 -39.84 21.50
C GLY A 245 -15.30 -39.40 20.48
N ALA A 246 -15.68 -38.72 19.40
CA ALA A 246 -14.70 -38.09 18.52
C ALA A 246 -14.18 -36.79 19.16
N MET A 247 -12.86 -36.66 19.34
CA MET A 247 -12.21 -35.39 19.67
C MET A 247 -12.75 -34.30 18.74
N VAL A 248 -13.06 -33.14 19.31
CA VAL A 248 -13.58 -31.97 18.60
C VAL A 248 -12.54 -31.56 17.55
N ASP A 249 -12.76 -31.96 16.29
CA ASP A 249 -12.05 -31.39 15.16
C ASP A 249 -12.34 -29.88 15.19
N GLN A 250 -11.27 -29.06 15.22
CA GLN A 250 -11.35 -27.60 15.19
C GLN A 250 -12.38 -27.10 14.17
N ASP A 251 -13.06 -26.01 14.49
CA ASP A 251 -14.11 -25.37 13.68
C ASP A 251 -13.52 -24.79 12.38
N PHE A 252 -13.12 -25.66 11.46
CA PHE A 252 -12.66 -25.26 10.13
C PHE A 252 -13.84 -24.96 9.24
N ILE A 253 -13.72 -23.89 8.45
CA ILE A 253 -14.63 -23.61 7.34
C ILE A 253 -14.01 -24.03 6.02
N ILE A 254 -14.86 -24.44 5.08
CA ILE A 254 -14.46 -24.70 3.70
C ILE A 254 -14.62 -23.39 2.93
N ASP A 255 -13.51 -22.87 2.41
CA ASP A 255 -13.51 -21.72 1.52
C ASP A 255 -14.49 -21.98 0.35
N PRO A 256 -15.50 -21.12 0.15
CA PRO A 256 -16.53 -21.37 -0.84
C PRO A 256 -16.02 -21.37 -2.28
N VAL A 257 -14.88 -20.71 -2.53
CA VAL A 257 -14.25 -20.57 -3.84
C VAL A 257 -13.16 -21.60 -4.06
N THR A 258 -12.18 -21.68 -3.16
CA THR A 258 -11.02 -22.57 -3.32
C THR A 258 -11.25 -23.97 -2.79
N ARG A 259 -12.32 -24.19 -2.01
CA ARG A 259 -12.62 -25.45 -1.31
C ARG A 259 -11.56 -25.88 -0.31
N SER A 260 -10.60 -25.01 0.00
CA SER A 260 -9.59 -25.25 1.01
C SER A 260 -10.18 -25.06 2.41
N LYS A 261 -9.69 -25.82 3.38
CA LYS A 261 -10.09 -25.65 4.79
C LYS A 261 -9.27 -24.53 5.41
N PHE A 262 -9.91 -23.70 6.22
CA PHE A 262 -9.21 -22.70 7.02
C PHE A 262 -9.90 -22.45 8.36
N ASP A 263 -9.13 -22.06 9.37
CA ASP A 263 -9.63 -21.69 10.70
C ASP A 263 -10.06 -20.21 10.67
N PRO A 264 -11.36 -19.88 10.85
CA PRO A 264 -11.83 -18.50 10.78
C PRO A 264 -11.25 -17.60 11.87
N ASN A 265 -10.77 -18.12 13.00
CA ASN A 265 -10.23 -17.32 14.09
C ASN A 265 -8.73 -17.01 13.92
N ALA A 266 -7.99 -17.93 13.28
CA ALA A 266 -6.54 -17.79 13.08
C ALA A 266 -6.18 -17.32 11.66
N GLU A 267 -6.99 -17.67 10.66
CA GLU A 267 -6.68 -17.53 9.24
C GLU A 267 -7.65 -16.58 8.52
N ALA A 268 -8.41 -15.76 9.25
CA ALA A 268 -9.25 -14.69 8.68
C ALA A 268 -9.06 -13.33 9.38
N PRO A 269 -7.84 -12.76 9.39
CA PRO A 269 -7.63 -11.45 9.99
C PRO A 269 -8.42 -10.34 9.26
N PRO A 270 -8.74 -9.24 9.97
CA PRO A 270 -9.46 -8.12 9.40
C PRO A 270 -8.65 -7.45 8.29
N ASN A 271 -9.24 -7.26 7.10
CA ASN A 271 -8.57 -6.53 6.02
C ASN A 271 -8.61 -5.02 6.31
N ARG A 272 -7.54 -4.50 6.92
CA ARG A 272 -7.49 -3.09 7.34
C ARG A 272 -7.49 -2.12 6.17
N ALA A 273 -6.91 -2.48 5.02
CA ALA A 273 -6.89 -1.61 3.84
C ALA A 273 -8.29 -1.46 3.26
N LEU A 274 -8.99 -2.56 2.97
CA LEU A 274 -10.36 -2.52 2.48
C LEU A 274 -11.30 -1.83 3.47
N ARG A 275 -11.17 -2.14 4.76
CA ARG A 275 -11.97 -1.49 5.80
C ARG A 275 -11.72 0.02 5.86
N GLY A 276 -10.48 0.45 5.69
CA GLY A 276 -10.11 1.85 5.59
C GLY A 276 -10.70 2.55 4.36
N VAL A 277 -10.66 1.89 3.21
CA VAL A 277 -11.31 2.37 1.97
C VAL A 277 -12.81 2.56 2.16
N LEU A 278 -13.51 1.55 2.71
CA LEU A 278 -14.94 1.63 3.00
C LEU A 278 -15.23 2.78 3.97
N TRP A 279 -14.43 2.93 5.01
CA TRP A 279 -14.60 4.05 5.93
C TRP A 279 -14.46 5.42 5.25
N ALA A 280 -13.43 5.59 4.41
CA ALA A 280 -13.22 6.82 3.64
C ALA A 280 -14.41 7.12 2.72
N LEU A 281 -14.91 6.09 2.02
CA LEU A 281 -16.11 6.20 1.18
C LEU A 281 -17.35 6.60 1.98
N GLY A 282 -17.60 5.94 3.11
CA GLY A 282 -18.73 6.25 3.98
C GLY A 282 -18.67 7.67 4.54
N LYS A 283 -17.46 8.18 4.85
CA LYS A 283 -17.25 9.57 5.27
C LYS A 283 -17.62 10.54 4.15
N SER A 284 -17.14 10.29 2.92
CA SER A 284 -17.47 11.10 1.75
C SER A 284 -18.98 11.13 1.46
N LEU A 285 -19.68 10.00 1.65
CA LEU A 285 -21.14 9.92 1.52
C LEU A 285 -21.86 10.73 2.61
N LYS A 286 -21.42 10.65 3.86
CA LYS A 286 -22.01 11.41 4.98
C LYS A 286 -21.84 12.91 4.80
N SER A 287 -20.68 13.35 4.31
CA SER A 287 -20.40 14.77 4.03
C SER A 287 -21.32 15.39 2.97
N ARG A 288 -22.01 14.59 2.15
CA ARG A 288 -22.96 15.08 1.13
C ARG A 288 -24.38 15.26 1.64
N ARG A 289 -24.73 14.66 2.78
CA ARG A 289 -26.08 14.75 3.36
C ARG A 289 -26.28 16.04 4.18
N HIS A 290 -25.23 16.83 4.36
CA HIS A 290 -25.19 18.09 5.08
C HIS A 290 -24.79 19.22 4.12
#